data_AF-A0A8T7D571-F1
#
_entry.id   AF-A0A8T7D571-F1
#
_cell.length_a   1.000
_cell.length_b   1.000
_cell.length_c   1.000
_cell.angle_alpha   90.00
_cell.angle_beta   90.00
_cell.angle_gamma   90.00
#
_symmetry.space_group_name_H-M   'P 1'
#
loop_
_entity.id
_entity.type
_entity.pdbx_description
1 polymer ?
#
loop_
_entity_poly.entity_id
_entity_poly.type
_entity_poly.pdbx_seq_one_letter_code
_entity_poly.pdbx_strand_id
1 'polypeptide(L)'
;MLSITDRLEHPGNPLYGVVAQAKYLDATGRALAKYLGPPASKHCRLATISLDTVVLYVDSPVWYSKLRFLGPDIVKFFQTHCGLTTTRKVSIHVDPFILQDVASRREVSDEKRLHLSPDVG
;
A
#
# COMPACT_ATOMS: atom_id res chain seq x y z
N MET A 1 7.64 28.72 -6.12
CA MET A 1 6.24 28.32 -6.35
C MET A 1 5.90 27.22 -5.37
N LEU A 2 4.87 27.36 -4.53
CA LEU A 2 4.42 26.25 -3.67
C LEU A 2 3.89 25.11 -4.55
N SER A 3 4.35 23.89 -4.28
CA SER A 3 3.89 22.69 -4.97
C SER A 3 2.43 22.39 -4.60
N ILE A 4 1.68 21.76 -5.51
CA ILE A 4 0.30 21.32 -5.26
C ILE A 4 0.24 20.42 -4.02
N THR A 5 1.25 19.58 -3.82
CA THR A 5 1.37 18.72 -2.63
C THR A 5 1.45 19.52 -1.33
N ASP A 6 2.19 20.63 -1.34
CA ASP A 6 2.38 21.51 -0.18
C ASP A 6 1.06 22.21 0.23
N ARG A 7 0.21 22.51 -0.75
CA ARG A 7 -1.13 23.06 -0.50
C ARG A 7 -2.11 22.02 0.03
N LEU A 8 -2.00 20.78 -0.44
CA LEU A 8 -2.84 19.66 0.00
C LEU A 8 -2.46 19.19 1.41
N GLU A 9 -1.22 19.42 1.81
CA GLU A 9 -0.68 19.08 3.14
C GLU A 9 -0.85 20.20 4.17
N HIS A 10 -1.54 21.29 3.81
CA HIS A 10 -1.77 22.38 4.73
C HIS A 10 -2.93 22.04 5.71
N PRO A 11 -2.77 22.21 7.04
CA PRO A 11 -3.80 21.85 8.03
C PRO A 11 -5.16 22.57 7.84
N GLY A 12 -5.14 23.74 7.21
CA GLY A 12 -6.36 24.49 6.85
C GLY A 12 -7.08 23.99 5.58
N ASN A 13 -6.53 22.98 4.90
CA ASN A 13 -7.13 22.39 3.71
C ASN A 13 -8.05 21.21 4.11
N PRO A 14 -9.32 21.18 3.65
CA PRO A 14 -10.23 20.06 3.95
C PRO A 14 -9.72 18.69 3.46
N LEU A 15 -8.80 18.66 2.50
CA LEU A 15 -8.20 17.43 1.98
C LEU A 15 -7.01 16.93 2.79
N TYR A 16 -6.51 17.72 3.75
CA TYR A 16 -5.35 17.39 4.57
C TYR A 16 -5.49 16.02 5.23
N GLY A 17 -6.64 15.75 5.85
CA GLY A 17 -6.91 14.48 6.52
C GLY A 17 -6.86 13.28 5.58
N VAL A 18 -7.41 13.43 4.36
CA VAL A 18 -7.39 12.37 3.33
C VAL A 18 -5.96 12.11 2.85
N VAL A 19 -5.17 13.15 2.65
CA VAL A 19 -3.77 13.03 2.24
C VAL A 19 -2.92 12.38 3.33
N ALA A 20 -3.09 12.80 4.58
CA ALA A 20 -2.42 12.20 5.72
C ALA A 20 -2.78 10.71 5.86
N GLN A 21 -4.06 10.37 5.73
CA GLN A 21 -4.52 8.98 5.77
C GLN A 21 -3.97 8.15 4.60
N ALA A 22 -3.96 8.69 3.38
CA ALA A 22 -3.41 8.01 2.22
C ALA A 22 -1.90 7.73 2.40
N LYS A 23 -1.14 8.70 2.91
CA LYS A 23 0.29 8.53 3.24
C LYS A 23 0.50 7.45 4.30
N TYR A 24 -0.32 7.45 5.35
CA TYR A 24 -0.27 6.46 6.41
C TYR A 24 -0.55 5.04 5.88
N LEU A 25 -1.60 4.88 5.07
CA LEU A 25 -1.94 3.61 4.44
C LEU A 25 -0.83 3.12 3.49
N ASP A 26 -0.26 4.01 2.70
CA ASP A 26 0.84 3.70 1.77
C ASP A 26 2.13 3.30 2.50
N ALA A 27 2.51 4.03 3.56
CA ALA A 27 3.65 3.69 4.40
C ALA A 27 3.47 2.31 5.07
N THR A 28 2.29 2.08 5.63
CA THR A 28 1.95 0.81 6.29
C THR A 28 1.90 -0.34 5.27
N GLY A 29 1.32 -0.10 4.10
CA GLY A 29 1.26 -1.07 3.01
C GLY A 29 2.65 -1.47 2.52
N ARG A 30 3.60 -0.54 2.45
CA ARG A 30 5.01 -0.86 2.16
C ARG A 30 5.66 -1.71 3.25
N ALA A 31 5.37 -1.44 4.52
CA ALA A 31 5.90 -2.24 5.62
C ALA A 31 5.37 -3.68 5.55
N LEU A 32 4.08 -3.86 5.29
CA LEU A 32 3.47 -5.18 5.06
C LEU A 32 4.10 -5.88 3.85
N ALA A 33 4.30 -5.17 2.74
CA ALA A 33 4.94 -5.75 1.55
C ALA A 33 6.36 -6.25 1.84
N LYS A 34 7.15 -5.52 2.65
CA LYS A 34 8.48 -5.97 3.09
C LYS A 34 8.40 -7.22 3.98
N TYR A 35 7.43 -7.26 4.89
CA TYR A 35 7.21 -8.41 5.77
C TYR A 35 6.82 -9.68 4.99
N LEU A 36 5.89 -9.55 4.04
CA LEU A 36 5.42 -10.68 3.24
C LEU A 36 6.46 -11.20 2.24
N GLY A 37 7.36 -10.32 1.77
CA GLY A 37 8.39 -10.66 0.78
C GLY A 37 7.82 -11.06 -0.60
N PRO A 38 8.68 -11.29 -1.61
CA PRO A 38 8.24 -11.87 -2.87
C PRO A 38 7.92 -13.37 -2.72
N PRO A 39 6.90 -13.91 -3.43
CA PRO A 39 6.04 -13.22 -4.39
C PRO A 39 4.81 -12.54 -3.78
N ALA A 40 4.48 -12.80 -2.51
CA ALA A 40 3.26 -12.33 -1.86
C ALA A 40 3.08 -10.80 -1.90
N SER A 41 4.16 -10.06 -1.72
CA SER A 41 4.21 -8.59 -1.83
C SER A 41 3.76 -8.03 -3.17
N LYS A 42 3.86 -8.81 -4.26
CA LYS A 42 3.38 -8.40 -5.59
C LYS A 42 1.88 -8.60 -5.75
N HIS A 43 1.32 -9.55 -5.01
CA HIS A 43 -0.06 -10.03 -5.15
C HIS A 43 -0.99 -9.57 -4.02
N CYS A 44 -0.50 -8.68 -3.13
CA CYS A 44 -1.22 -8.22 -1.95
C CYS A 44 -1.08 -6.71 -1.79
N ARG A 45 -2.19 -6.02 -1.50
CA ARG A 45 -2.21 -4.60 -1.13
C ARG A 45 -3.05 -4.35 0.10
N LEU A 46 -2.58 -3.42 0.93
CA LEU A 46 -3.36 -2.85 2.01
C LEU A 46 -4.38 -1.86 1.43
N ALA A 47 -5.66 -2.10 1.68
CA ALA A 47 -6.75 -1.28 1.18
C ALA A 47 -7.18 -0.24 2.22
N THR A 48 -7.51 -0.72 3.42
CA THR A 48 -7.94 0.13 4.53
C THR A 48 -7.58 -0.50 5.85
N ILE A 49 -7.45 0.36 6.86
CA ILE A 49 -7.29 -0.02 8.25
C ILE A 49 -8.49 0.56 8.99
N SER A 50 -9.30 -0.32 9.56
CA SER A 50 -10.35 0.04 10.51
C SER A 50 -9.90 -0.30 11.92
N LEU A 51 -10.72 0.06 12.93
CA LEU A 51 -10.41 -0.13 14.34
C LEU A 51 -10.01 -1.58 14.69
N ASP A 52 -10.74 -2.58 14.18
CA ASP A 52 -10.54 -3.99 14.51
C ASP A 52 -10.13 -4.86 13.31
N THR A 53 -10.20 -4.30 12.10
CA THR A 53 -10.10 -5.05 10.85
C THR A 53 -9.16 -4.36 9.89
N VAL A 54 -8.20 -5.12 9.38
CA VAL A 54 -7.37 -4.72 8.24
C VAL A 54 -7.92 -5.36 6.97
N VAL A 55 -8.08 -4.57 5.92
CA VAL A 55 -8.60 -5.05 4.64
C VAL A 55 -7.45 -5.12 3.64
N LEU A 56 -7.29 -6.30 3.04
CA LEU A 56 -6.31 -6.58 2.00
C LEU A 56 -7.00 -6.94 0.69
N TYR A 57 -6.41 -6.50 -0.42
CA TYR A 57 -6.78 -6.95 -1.75
C TYR A 57 -5.72 -7.88 -2.33
N VAL A 58 -6.17 -8.88 -3.08
CA VAL A 58 -5.34 -9.78 -3.87
C VAL A 58 -5.88 -9.92 -5.29
N ASP A 59 -5.01 -10.23 -6.26
CA ASP A 59 -5.44 -10.41 -7.65
C ASP A 59 -6.12 -11.74 -7.96
N SER A 60 -5.94 -12.76 -7.11
CA SER A 60 -6.37 -14.11 -7.44
C SER A 60 -6.83 -14.92 -6.22
N PRO A 61 -7.74 -15.89 -6.43
CA PRO A 61 -8.18 -16.81 -5.38
C PRO A 61 -7.04 -17.64 -4.78
N VAL A 62 -5.98 -17.91 -5.56
CA VAL A 62 -4.79 -18.62 -5.07
C VAL A 62 -4.11 -17.81 -3.96
N TRP A 63 -3.94 -16.51 -4.15
CA TRP A 63 -3.35 -15.63 -3.15
C TRP A 63 -4.27 -15.36 -1.96
N TYR A 64 -5.58 -15.34 -2.17
CA TYR A 64 -6.55 -15.33 -1.08
C TYR A 64 -6.33 -16.52 -0.13
N SER A 65 -6.26 -17.74 -0.68
CA SER A 65 -6.06 -18.96 0.11
C SER A 65 -4.72 -18.96 0.86
N LYS A 66 -3.64 -18.50 0.22
CA LYS A 66 -2.32 -18.38 0.84
C LYS A 66 -2.30 -17.36 1.98
N LEU A 67 -2.82 -16.15 1.75
CA LEU A 67 -2.85 -15.10 2.78
C LEU A 67 -3.81 -15.43 3.91
N ARG A 68 -4.88 -16.18 3.65
CA ARG A 68 -5.79 -16.65 4.70
C ARG A 68 -5.04 -17.51 5.72
N PHE A 69 -4.11 -18.36 5.28
CA PHE A 69 -3.27 -19.14 6.18
C PHE A 69 -2.32 -18.25 7.02
N LEU A 70 -1.79 -17.18 6.41
CA LEU A 70 -0.96 -16.18 7.08
C LEU A 70 -1.77 -15.15 7.91
N GLY A 71 -3.09 -15.24 7.92
CA GLY A 71 -3.97 -14.26 8.57
C GLY A 71 -3.58 -13.92 10.01
N PRO A 72 -3.35 -14.91 10.89
CA PRO A 72 -2.91 -14.68 12.27
C PRO A 72 -1.56 -13.95 12.36
N ASP A 73 -0.60 -14.32 11.51
CA ASP A 73 0.72 -13.69 11.48
C ASP A 73 0.65 -12.25 10.99
N ILE A 74 -0.24 -11.96 10.05
CA ILE A 74 -0.51 -10.60 9.56
C ILE A 74 -1.15 -9.76 10.66
N VAL A 75 -2.12 -10.29 11.41
CA VAL A 75 -2.70 -9.58 12.58
C VAL A 75 -1.59 -9.25 13.58
N LYS A 76 -0.75 -10.23 13.91
CA LYS A 76 0.38 -10.04 14.84
C LYS A 76 1.35 -8.98 14.32
N PHE A 77 1.64 -8.98 13.02
CA PHE A 77 2.47 -7.95 12.39
C PHE A 77 1.89 -6.54 12.62
N PHE A 78 0.60 -6.34 12.36
CA PHE A 78 -0.03 -5.03 12.54
C PHE A 78 -0.05 -4.57 14.00
N GLN A 79 -0.32 -5.49 14.93
CA GLN A 79 -0.30 -5.20 16.36
C GLN A 79 1.09 -4.80 16.85
N THR A 80 2.13 -5.53 16.43
CA THR A 80 3.49 -5.39 16.96
C THR A 80 4.32 -4.32 16.23
N HIS A 81 4.20 -4.22 14.91
CA HIS A 81 5.04 -3.36 14.09
C HIS A 81 4.35 -2.07 13.64
N CYS A 82 3.02 -2.02 13.64
CA CYS A 82 2.26 -0.84 13.21
C CYS A 82 1.49 -0.15 14.36
N GLY A 83 1.59 -0.68 15.59
CA GLY A 83 0.91 -0.11 16.75
C GLY A 83 -0.62 -0.29 16.75
N LEU A 84 -1.16 -1.13 15.85
CA LEU A 84 -2.59 -1.38 15.72
C LEU A 84 -3.05 -2.49 16.68
N THR A 85 -2.90 -2.23 17.98
CA THR A 85 -3.15 -3.20 19.06
C THR A 85 -4.59 -3.72 19.10
N THR A 86 -5.55 -2.97 18.56
CA THR A 86 -6.96 -3.34 18.49
C THR A 86 -7.32 -4.20 17.28
N THR A 87 -6.42 -4.36 16.30
CA THR A 87 -6.67 -5.19 15.11
C THR A 87 -6.81 -6.65 15.53
N ARG A 88 -7.92 -7.29 15.19
CA ARG A 88 -8.22 -8.69 15.51
C ARG A 88 -8.41 -9.55 14.26
N LYS A 89 -8.72 -8.92 13.13
CA LYS A 89 -9.12 -9.60 11.91
C LYS A 89 -8.41 -9.03 10.69
N VAL A 90 -8.12 -9.91 9.74
CA VAL A 90 -7.76 -9.55 8.37
C VAL A 90 -8.90 -9.99 7.45
N SER A 91 -9.48 -9.04 6.72
CA SER A 91 -10.40 -9.31 5.62
C SER A 91 -9.62 -9.30 4.32
N ILE A 92 -9.80 -10.33 3.49
CA ILE A 92 -9.09 -10.46 2.22
C ILE A 92 -10.14 -10.50 1.12
N HIS A 93 -10.01 -9.62 0.14
CA HIS A 93 -10.89 -9.55 -1.02
C HIS A 93 -10.10 -9.81 -2.29
N VAL A 94 -10.70 -10.58 -3.20
CA VAL A 94 -10.12 -10.80 -4.53
C VAL A 94 -10.61 -9.70 -5.45
N ASP A 95 -9.68 -8.91 -5.96
CA ASP A 95 -9.90 -7.94 -7.03
C ASP A 95 -8.78 -8.15 -8.08
N PRO A 96 -9.10 -8.76 -9.24
CA PRO A 96 -8.12 -9.08 -10.25
C PRO A 96 -7.47 -7.85 -10.92
N PHE A 97 -8.03 -6.66 -10.74
CA PHE A 97 -7.56 -5.43 -11.39
C PHE A 97 -6.81 -4.49 -10.44
N ILE A 98 -6.92 -4.70 -9.13
CA ILE A 98 -6.33 -3.81 -8.10
C ILE A 98 -4.81 -3.64 -8.20
N LEU A 99 -4.12 -4.61 -8.82
CA LEU A 99 -2.67 -4.59 -8.99
C LEU A 99 -2.20 -4.10 -10.35
N GLN A 100 -3.11 -4.00 -11.33
CA GLN A 100 -2.80 -3.52 -12.68
C GLN A 100 -2.54 -2.00 -12.69
N ASP A 101 -3.36 -1.21 -12.00
CA ASP A 101 -3.24 0.27 -11.97
C ASP A 101 -1.87 0.75 -11.45
N VAL A 102 -1.26 0.02 -10.52
CA VAL A 102 -0.04 0.49 -9.85
C VAL A 102 1.24 -0.05 -10.48
N ALA A 103 1.18 -1.23 -11.12
CA ALA A 103 2.30 -1.70 -11.96
C ALA A 103 2.54 -0.70 -13.10
N SER A 104 1.47 -0.28 -13.77
CA SER A 104 1.52 0.73 -14.83
C SER A 104 2.04 2.10 -14.34
N ARG A 105 1.75 2.51 -13.09
CA ARG A 105 2.28 3.78 -12.52
C ARG A 105 3.77 3.73 -12.15
N ARG A 106 4.29 2.56 -11.75
CA ARG A 106 5.71 2.41 -11.38
C ARG A 106 6.61 2.33 -12.61
N GLU A 107 6.19 1.63 -13.66
CA GLU A 107 6.95 1.54 -14.91
C GLU A 107 7.16 2.93 -15.56
N VAL A 108 6.14 3.80 -15.53
CA VAL A 108 6.23 5.19 -16.01
C VAL A 108 7.22 6.04 -15.19
N SER A 109 7.48 5.71 -13.93
CA SER A 109 8.43 6.45 -13.07
C SER A 109 9.89 6.03 -13.28
N ASP A 110 10.15 4.76 -13.62
CA ASP A 110 11.48 4.25 -13.94
C ASP A 110 11.91 4.57 -15.38
N GLU A 111 10.99 4.55 -16.35
CA GLU A 111 11.27 4.95 -17.74
C GLU A 111 11.67 6.44 -17.82
N LYS A 112 11.05 7.30 -17.01
CA LYS A 112 11.39 8.73 -16.92
C LYS A 112 12.78 8.99 -16.33
N ARG A 113 13.40 8.02 -15.63
CA ARG A 113 14.79 8.11 -15.15
C ARG A 113 15.83 7.73 -16.21
N LEU A 114 15.44 6.98 -17.24
CA LEU A 114 16.36 6.52 -18.29
C LEU A 114 16.54 7.52 -19.44
N HIS A 115 15.67 8.53 -19.56
CA HIS A 115 15.73 9.55 -20.62
C HIS A 115 16.53 10.83 -20.29
N LEU A 116 17.26 10.87 -19.16
CA LEU A 116 18.16 11.96 -18.81
C LEU A 116 19.62 11.50 -18.89
N SER A 117 20.08 11.16 -20.11
CA SER A 117 21.50 11.27 -20.46
C SER A 117 21.65 12.54 -21.31
N PRO A 118 22.44 13.54 -20.89
CA PRO A 118 22.81 14.61 -21.79
C PRO A 118 23.79 14.04 -22.82
N ASP A 119 23.41 14.16 -24.09
CA ASP A 119 24.33 14.05 -25.23
C ASP A 119 25.46 15.07 -25.00
N VAL A 120 26.66 14.56 -24.71
CA VAL A 120 27.90 15.33 -24.72
C VAL A 120 28.81 14.63 -25.72
N GLY A 121 28.90 15.23 -26.91
CA GLY A 121 29.76 14.83 -28.02
C GLY A 121 29.63 15.81 -29.17
#